data_AF-A0A6A6TJX4-F1
#
_entry.id   AF-A0A6A6TJX4-F1
#
_cell.length_a   1.000
_cell.length_b   1.000
_cell.length_c   1.000
_cell.angle_alpha   90.00
_cell.angle_beta   90.00
_cell.angle_gamma   90.00
#
_symmetry.space_group_name_H-M   'P 1'
#
loop_
_entity.id
_entity.type
_entity.pdbx_description
1 polymer ?
#
loop_
_entity_poly.entity_id
_entity_poly.type
_entity_poly.pdbx_seq_one_letter_code
_entity_poly.pdbx_strand_id
1 'polypeptide(L)'
;MPLKYAKGYGNVLHGSIVPSEDLQFPPGANFTAVELLTFFPLSLKSHNVVYRFATNGCSRNILWTVIDHSRSFERPWHINSCGEMIYQAMRGSGYDKWTFKSHETWHNGEVAKAWNGDLITVPDIKVPSAHRKKEESATPIQFRALANGVKAPPQGSDALDLTRMVHYALEHPNERWLYPDQYAELLQRIGGPQEVVLDNTDKYVFERWAEKLKKEATCAAPKIATLPLKQVPFTANISEPNDKHSVPCIPQAQGRKGRGRPPKSAMPGGVSGRCKVPNSKSMSQGFVSPFLELDADVTLAEAGNISTATKQERRRPDTILRLETKLSDQSFLELYRAYHTELYGGLPEAGETFFDADDADTPFESAATLLGGEGWWMEDTELPNFPIITGK
;
A
#
# COMPACT_ATOMS: atom_id res chain seq x y z
N MET A 1 -21.76 -15.34 -23.52
CA MET A 1 -22.45 -15.56 -22.23
C MET A 1 -21.91 -14.57 -21.21
N PRO A 2 -22.74 -13.85 -20.43
CA PRO A 2 -22.24 -12.93 -19.43
C PRO A 2 -21.72 -13.73 -18.22
N LEU A 3 -20.43 -13.55 -17.90
CA LEU A 3 -19.80 -14.09 -16.70
C LEU A 3 -20.56 -13.56 -15.48
N LYS A 4 -21.26 -14.46 -14.77
CA LYS A 4 -21.83 -14.18 -13.45
C LYS A 4 -20.67 -14.00 -12.47
N TYR A 5 -20.17 -12.76 -12.35
CA TYR A 5 -19.22 -12.40 -11.29
C TYR A 5 -19.90 -12.67 -9.94
N ALA A 6 -19.32 -13.57 -9.16
CA ALA A 6 -19.75 -13.83 -7.79
C ALA A 6 -19.79 -12.49 -7.02
N LYS A 7 -20.83 -12.30 -6.18
CA LYS A 7 -21.01 -11.14 -5.29
C LYS A 7 -19.98 -11.14 -4.15
N GLY A 8 -18.69 -11.15 -4.48
CA GLY A 8 -17.66 -10.66 -3.60
C GLY A 8 -17.31 -9.25 -4.07
N TYR A 9 -17.27 -8.28 -3.17
CA TYR A 9 -16.62 -6.99 -3.41
C TYR A 9 -15.10 -7.12 -3.65
N GLY A 10 -14.62 -8.37 -3.77
CA GLY A 10 -13.26 -8.73 -4.09
C GLY A 10 -12.84 -8.12 -5.43
N ASN A 11 -11.90 -7.19 -5.31
CA ASN A 11 -10.90 -6.94 -6.34
C ASN A 11 -11.38 -6.19 -7.59
N VAL A 12 -12.12 -5.09 -7.41
CA VAL A 12 -12.37 -4.10 -8.49
C VAL A 12 -11.07 -3.59 -9.12
N LEU A 13 -9.95 -3.64 -8.39
CA LEU A 13 -8.62 -3.28 -8.89
C LEU A 13 -7.86 -4.41 -9.62
N HIS A 14 -8.41 -5.64 -9.74
CA HIS A 14 -7.71 -6.77 -10.40
C HIS A 14 -7.97 -6.85 -11.91
N GLY A 15 -8.09 -5.70 -12.57
CA GLY A 15 -8.03 -5.67 -14.04
C GLY A 15 -6.60 -5.90 -14.52
N SER A 16 -6.45 -6.35 -15.78
CA SER A 16 -5.18 -6.51 -16.54
C SER A 16 -4.27 -5.27 -16.55
N ILE A 17 -4.78 -4.14 -16.05
CA ILE A 17 -4.23 -2.80 -16.19
C ILE A 17 -3.37 -2.40 -14.96
N VAL A 18 -3.56 -3.05 -13.81
CA VAL A 18 -2.86 -2.68 -12.56
C VAL A 18 -1.70 -3.63 -12.29
N PRO A 19 -0.51 -3.14 -11.91
CA PRO A 19 0.61 -4.01 -11.52
C PRO A 19 0.23 -4.95 -10.36
N SER A 20 0.85 -6.13 -10.32
CA SER A 20 0.63 -7.11 -9.26
C SER A 20 0.86 -6.49 -7.87
N GLU A 21 0.06 -6.91 -6.88
CA GLU A 21 0.28 -6.55 -5.47
C GLU A 21 1.62 -7.09 -4.95
N ASP A 22 2.13 -8.14 -5.60
CA ASP A 22 3.35 -8.86 -5.21
C ASP A 22 4.61 -8.39 -5.96
N LEU A 23 4.50 -7.27 -6.68
CA LEU A 23 5.63 -6.64 -7.34
C LEU A 23 6.46 -5.87 -6.29
N GLN A 24 7.75 -6.21 -6.20
CA GLN A 24 8.63 -5.64 -5.19
C GLN A 24 8.97 -4.17 -5.49
N PHE A 25 9.30 -3.43 -4.43
CA PHE A 25 9.85 -2.08 -4.55
C PHE A 25 11.39 -2.14 -4.60
N PRO A 26 12.04 -1.37 -5.48
CA PRO A 26 13.49 -1.29 -5.51
C PRO A 26 14.04 -0.75 -4.18
N PRO A 27 15.15 -1.31 -3.67
CA PRO A 27 15.73 -0.86 -2.40
C PRO A 27 16.21 0.58 -2.51
N GLY A 28 15.92 1.39 -1.49
CA GLY A 28 16.31 2.80 -1.45
C GLY A 28 15.56 3.72 -2.42
N ALA A 29 14.54 3.22 -3.12
CA ALA A 29 13.73 4.06 -4.00
C ALA A 29 12.91 5.08 -3.20
N ASN A 30 12.88 6.32 -3.69
CA ASN A 30 12.06 7.40 -3.15
C ASN A 30 10.82 7.58 -4.03
N PHE A 31 9.64 7.34 -3.47
CA PHE A 31 8.37 7.58 -4.15
C PHE A 31 7.51 8.55 -3.35
N THR A 32 6.91 9.51 -4.03
CA THR A 32 5.85 10.31 -3.42
C THR A 32 4.62 9.43 -3.15
N ALA A 33 3.75 9.84 -2.23
CA ALA A 33 2.47 9.18 -2.05
C ALA A 33 1.63 9.14 -3.35
N VAL A 34 1.72 10.18 -4.18
CA VAL A 34 0.97 10.24 -5.45
C VAL A 34 1.55 9.25 -6.48
N GLU A 35 2.87 9.09 -6.55
CA GLU A 35 3.49 8.08 -7.41
C GLU A 35 3.08 6.66 -7.01
N LEU A 36 3.12 6.35 -5.71
CA LEU A 36 2.65 5.07 -5.18
C LEU A 36 1.19 4.82 -5.53
N LEU A 37 0.31 5.79 -5.30
CA LEU A 37 -1.13 5.64 -5.56
C LEU A 37 -1.45 5.59 -7.06
N THR A 38 -0.67 6.28 -7.89
CA THR A 38 -0.87 6.35 -9.34
C THR A 38 -0.36 5.09 -10.03
N PHE A 39 0.85 4.62 -9.72
CA PHE A 39 1.45 3.48 -10.41
C PHE A 39 1.19 2.15 -9.69
N PHE A 40 1.04 2.16 -8.37
CA PHE A 40 0.84 0.98 -7.53
C PHE A 40 -0.36 1.15 -6.58
N PRO A 41 -1.60 1.31 -7.07
CA PRO A 41 -2.75 1.51 -6.18
C PRO A 41 -3.00 0.31 -5.23
N LEU A 42 -2.53 -0.90 -5.61
CA LEU A 42 -2.57 -2.09 -4.76
C LEU A 42 -1.53 -2.07 -3.62
N SER A 43 -0.60 -1.11 -3.60
CA SER A 43 0.31 -0.88 -2.48
C SER A 43 -0.44 -0.59 -1.16
N LEU A 44 -1.69 -0.13 -1.22
CA LEU A 44 -2.59 0.01 -0.07
C LEU A 44 -2.95 -1.32 0.62
N LYS A 45 -2.61 -2.47 0.03
CA LYS A 45 -2.69 -3.77 0.69
C LYS A 45 -1.50 -4.05 1.63
N SER A 46 -0.47 -3.22 1.59
CA SER A 46 0.64 -3.25 2.53
C SER A 46 0.33 -2.38 3.75
N HIS A 47 0.38 -2.97 4.95
CA HIS A 47 0.21 -2.24 6.19
C HIS A 47 1.28 -1.15 6.39
N ASN A 48 2.49 -1.34 5.87
CA ASN A 48 3.56 -0.35 5.97
C ASN A 48 3.25 0.92 5.16
N VAL A 49 2.73 0.76 3.94
CA VAL A 49 2.29 1.91 3.12
C VAL A 49 1.12 2.62 3.80
N VAL A 50 0.13 1.85 4.28
CA VAL A 50 -1.03 2.41 4.99
C VAL A 50 -0.61 3.16 6.25
N TYR A 51 0.28 2.58 7.05
CA TYR A 51 0.77 3.18 8.28
C TYR A 51 1.51 4.48 7.97
N ARG A 52 2.46 4.45 7.01
CA ARG A 52 3.17 5.63 6.51
C ARG A 52 2.20 6.75 6.11
N PHE A 53 1.17 6.43 5.34
CA PHE A 53 0.19 7.42 4.90
C PHE A 53 -0.65 7.97 6.06
N ALA A 54 -1.15 7.10 6.94
CA ALA A 54 -1.96 7.51 8.07
C ALA A 54 -1.18 8.42 9.04
N THR A 55 0.08 8.10 9.32
CA THR A 55 0.95 8.91 10.18
C THR A 55 1.21 10.29 9.58
N ASN A 56 1.32 10.40 8.26
CA ASN A 56 1.52 11.67 7.56
C ASN A 56 0.20 12.44 7.28
N GLY A 57 -0.88 12.14 8.00
CA GLY A 57 -2.13 12.90 7.95
C GLY A 57 -3.07 12.52 6.81
N CYS A 58 -2.87 11.37 6.18
CA CYS A 58 -3.77 10.92 5.13
C CYS A 58 -5.15 10.54 5.67
N SER A 59 -6.16 10.63 4.81
CA SER A 59 -7.50 10.11 5.07
C SER A 59 -7.96 9.23 3.92
N ARG A 60 -8.94 8.36 4.18
CA ARG A 60 -9.57 7.52 3.15
C ARG A 60 -10.08 8.33 1.95
N ASN A 61 -10.65 9.52 2.19
CA ASN A 61 -11.16 10.38 1.12
C ASN A 61 -10.01 10.85 0.21
N ILE A 62 -8.88 11.27 0.81
CA ILE A 62 -7.70 11.72 0.06
C ILE A 62 -7.16 10.59 -0.81
N LEU A 63 -6.95 9.39 -0.25
CA LEU A 63 -6.44 8.23 -1.01
C LEU A 63 -7.33 7.89 -2.20
N TRP A 64 -8.64 7.80 -1.96
CA TRP A 64 -9.61 7.52 -3.00
C TRP A 64 -9.58 8.61 -4.09
N THR A 65 -9.56 9.89 -3.72
CA THR A 65 -9.54 11.01 -4.67
C THR A 65 -8.26 11.05 -5.50
N VAL A 66 -7.09 10.79 -4.90
CA VAL A 66 -5.82 10.73 -5.64
C VAL A 66 -5.88 9.62 -6.69
N ILE A 67 -6.33 8.42 -6.31
CA ILE A 67 -6.43 7.28 -7.22
C ILE A 67 -7.47 7.51 -8.31
N ASP A 68 -8.66 8.01 -7.96
CA ASP A 68 -9.73 8.33 -8.94
C ASP A 68 -9.31 9.45 -9.90
N HIS A 69 -8.51 10.41 -9.43
CA HIS A 69 -7.95 11.46 -10.28
C HIS A 69 -6.87 10.93 -11.23
N SER A 70 -5.97 10.09 -10.74
CA SER A 70 -4.78 9.65 -11.48
C SER A 70 -5.03 8.46 -12.39
N ARG A 71 -6.02 7.61 -12.10
CA ARG A 71 -6.26 6.37 -12.84
C ARG A 71 -7.65 6.28 -13.45
N SER A 72 -7.77 5.44 -14.48
CA SER A 72 -9.03 4.95 -15.03
C SER A 72 -9.22 3.49 -14.66
N PHE A 73 -10.46 3.14 -14.31
CA PHE A 73 -10.87 1.78 -13.99
C PHE A 73 -12.04 1.38 -14.88
N GLU A 74 -12.11 0.09 -15.23
CA GLU A 74 -13.25 -0.46 -15.98
C GLU A 74 -14.58 -0.26 -15.24
N ARG A 75 -14.53 -0.22 -13.91
CA ARG A 75 -15.66 0.07 -13.03
C ARG A 75 -15.29 1.18 -12.06
N PRO A 76 -16.21 2.11 -11.75
CA PRO A 76 -15.98 3.14 -10.74
C PRO A 76 -15.52 2.51 -9.42
N TRP A 77 -14.37 2.93 -8.93
CA TRP A 77 -13.84 2.43 -7.67
C TRP A 77 -14.51 3.19 -6.54
N HIS A 78 -15.33 2.52 -5.73
CA HIS A 78 -16.07 3.19 -4.66
C HIS A 78 -15.19 3.40 -3.42
N ILE A 79 -15.39 4.53 -2.72
CA ILE A 79 -14.63 4.90 -1.51
C ILE A 79 -14.67 3.84 -0.40
N ASN A 80 -15.78 3.13 -0.25
CA ASN A 80 -15.88 2.04 0.73
C ASN A 80 -14.93 0.89 0.40
N SER A 81 -14.70 0.60 -0.89
CA SER A 81 -13.75 -0.43 -1.34
C SER A 81 -12.31 -0.04 -1.01
N CYS A 82 -11.97 1.25 -1.15
CA CYS A 82 -10.69 1.80 -0.69
C CYS A 82 -10.52 1.60 0.83
N GLY A 83 -11.54 1.95 1.61
CA GLY A 83 -11.53 1.75 3.06
C GLY A 83 -11.40 0.27 3.46
N GLU A 84 -12.13 -0.62 2.80
CA GLU A 84 -12.07 -2.06 3.07
C GLU A 84 -10.66 -2.61 2.83
N MET A 85 -10.02 -2.25 1.71
CA MET A 85 -8.64 -2.64 1.39
C MET A 85 -7.66 -2.23 2.48
N ILE A 86 -7.74 -0.98 2.90
CA ILE A 86 -6.88 -0.41 3.95
C ILE A 86 -7.08 -1.13 5.28
N TYR A 87 -8.33 -1.34 5.70
CA TYR A 87 -8.63 -1.99 6.97
C TYR A 87 -8.24 -3.47 6.96
N GLN A 88 -8.42 -4.17 5.84
CA GLN A 88 -7.98 -5.56 5.71
C GLN A 88 -6.45 -5.66 5.79
N ALA A 89 -5.71 -4.75 5.15
CA ALA A 89 -4.25 -4.70 5.23
C ALA A 89 -3.73 -4.56 6.66
N MET A 90 -4.29 -3.60 7.40
CA MET A 90 -3.89 -3.34 8.79
C MET A 90 -4.27 -4.49 9.72
N ARG A 91 -5.52 -5.00 9.65
CA ARG A 91 -5.96 -6.12 10.50
C ARG A 91 -5.20 -7.40 10.19
N GLY A 92 -4.94 -7.68 8.91
CA GLY A 92 -4.14 -8.83 8.49
C GLY A 92 -2.69 -8.79 9.01
N SER A 93 -2.25 -7.64 9.52
CA SER A 93 -0.92 -7.43 10.09
C SER A 93 -0.94 -7.26 11.62
N GLY A 94 -2.03 -7.67 12.28
CA GLY A 94 -2.16 -7.67 13.74
C GLY A 94 -2.65 -6.36 14.36
N TYR A 95 -2.97 -5.34 13.55
CA TYR A 95 -3.56 -4.08 14.05
C TYR A 95 -5.07 -4.22 14.22
N ASP A 96 -5.48 -5.01 15.21
CA ASP A 96 -6.89 -5.29 15.47
C ASP A 96 -7.68 -4.04 15.83
N LYS A 97 -8.88 -3.88 15.26
CA LYS A 97 -9.75 -2.70 15.44
C LYS A 97 -9.09 -1.37 15.02
N TRP A 98 -8.01 -1.43 14.24
CA TRP A 98 -7.40 -0.24 13.68
C TRP A 98 -8.35 0.49 12.73
N THR A 99 -8.36 1.81 12.85
CA THR A 99 -9.06 2.76 11.98
C THR A 99 -8.19 4.01 11.85
N PHE A 100 -8.42 4.84 10.83
CA PHE A 100 -7.76 6.16 10.77
C PHE A 100 -7.98 6.99 12.04
N LYS A 101 -9.17 6.92 12.64
CA LYS A 101 -9.49 7.64 13.88
C LYS A 101 -8.71 7.12 15.10
N SER A 102 -8.47 5.81 15.16
CA SER A 102 -7.70 5.22 16.25
C SER A 102 -6.19 5.23 15.99
N HIS A 103 -5.73 5.58 14.78
CA HIS A 103 -4.32 5.55 14.42
C HIS A 103 -3.44 6.34 15.39
N GLU A 104 -3.85 7.54 15.84
CA GLU A 104 -3.10 8.32 16.84
C GLU A 104 -2.88 7.55 18.14
N THR A 105 -3.83 6.70 18.55
CA THR A 105 -3.66 5.84 19.73
C THR A 105 -2.62 4.75 19.49
N TRP A 106 -2.48 4.27 18.25
CA TRP A 106 -1.45 3.29 17.87
C TRP A 106 -0.09 3.94 17.61
N HIS A 107 -0.10 5.19 17.15
CA HIS A 107 1.07 5.99 16.85
C HIS A 107 1.43 6.87 18.05
N ASN A 108 1.87 6.24 19.13
CA ASN A 108 2.23 6.91 20.37
C ASN A 108 3.63 6.49 20.86
N GLY A 109 4.05 7.08 21.98
CA GLY A 109 5.26 6.65 22.69
C GLY A 109 6.53 6.74 21.85
N GLU A 110 7.34 5.68 21.88
CA GLU A 110 8.63 5.63 21.18
C GLU A 110 8.48 5.49 19.66
N VAL A 111 7.42 4.83 19.18
CA VAL A 111 7.17 4.70 17.72
C VAL A 111 6.93 6.07 17.09
N ALA A 112 6.14 6.92 17.76
CA ALA A 112 5.90 8.27 17.31
C ALA A 112 7.16 9.15 17.32
N LYS A 113 8.05 8.94 18.30
CA LYS A 113 9.33 9.67 18.38
C LYS A 113 10.34 9.21 17.33
N ALA A 114 10.36 7.93 17.00
CA ALA A 114 11.28 7.34 16.03
C ALA A 114 10.84 7.59 14.58
N TRP A 115 9.57 7.94 14.35
CA TRP A 115 9.05 8.18 13.01
C TRP A 115 9.59 9.47 12.40
N ASN A 116 10.20 9.36 11.21
CA ASN A 116 10.61 10.51 10.42
C ASN A 116 9.61 10.72 9.27
N GLY A 117 8.73 11.72 9.40
CA GLY A 117 7.73 12.06 8.39
C GLY A 117 8.30 12.64 7.09
N ASP A 118 9.58 13.07 7.10
CA ASP A 118 10.25 13.61 5.92
C ASP A 118 10.84 12.50 5.03
N LEU A 119 10.93 11.27 5.54
CA LEU A 119 11.45 10.13 4.79
C LEU A 119 10.36 9.56 3.86
N ILE A 120 10.52 9.79 2.56
CA ILE A 120 9.65 9.21 1.51
C ILE A 120 10.21 7.93 0.88
N THR A 121 11.36 7.47 1.37
CA THR A 121 11.92 6.18 0.95
C THR A 121 10.87 5.11 1.21
N VAL A 122 10.65 4.26 0.22
CA VAL A 122 9.80 3.10 0.44
C VAL A 122 10.55 2.19 1.40
N PRO A 123 10.00 1.86 2.58
CA PRO A 123 10.67 0.91 3.47
C PRO A 123 10.94 -0.42 2.75
N ASP A 124 11.70 -1.32 3.37
CA ASP A 124 11.79 -2.72 2.94
C ASP A 124 10.42 -3.40 3.09
N ILE A 125 9.48 -3.00 2.25
CA ILE A 125 8.08 -3.39 2.30
C ILE A 125 8.03 -4.79 1.75
N LYS A 126 7.80 -5.71 2.67
CA LYS A 126 7.34 -7.04 2.34
C LYS A 126 6.05 -6.91 1.54
N VAL A 127 6.10 -7.40 0.31
CA VAL A 127 4.91 -7.58 -0.52
C VAL A 127 3.91 -8.51 0.19
N PRO A 128 2.60 -8.40 -0.06
CA PRO A 128 1.60 -9.24 0.60
C PRO A 128 1.92 -10.75 0.51
N SER A 129 2.47 -11.23 -0.61
CA SER A 129 2.91 -12.62 -0.76
C SER A 129 3.97 -13.03 0.26
N ALA A 130 4.87 -12.15 0.69
CA ALA A 130 5.90 -12.48 1.68
C ALA A 130 5.33 -12.79 3.08
N HIS A 131 4.08 -12.40 3.36
CA HIS A 131 3.36 -12.81 4.57
C HIS A 131 2.63 -14.14 4.39
N ARG A 132 2.32 -14.51 3.15
CA ARG A 132 1.79 -15.83 2.80
C ARG A 132 3.01 -16.75 2.73
N LYS A 133 2.92 -18.02 3.15
CA LYS A 133 4.07 -18.96 3.08
C LYS A 133 4.47 -19.34 1.64
N LYS A 134 4.12 -18.52 0.65
CA LYS A 134 4.40 -18.68 -0.78
C LYS A 134 5.25 -17.51 -1.21
N GLU A 135 6.56 -17.73 -1.31
CA GLU A 135 7.53 -16.76 -1.82
C GLU A 135 7.49 -16.68 -3.35
N GLU A 136 6.29 -16.48 -3.91
CA GLU A 136 6.17 -16.19 -5.34
C GLU A 136 6.32 -14.67 -5.52
N SER A 137 7.53 -14.24 -5.86
CA SER A 137 7.76 -12.87 -6.33
C SER A 137 7.06 -12.67 -7.67
N ALA A 138 6.35 -11.56 -7.84
CA ALA A 138 5.76 -11.26 -9.15
C ALA A 138 6.84 -11.12 -10.22
N THR A 139 6.54 -11.59 -11.43
CA THR A 139 7.43 -11.43 -12.59
C THR A 139 7.70 -9.94 -12.83
N PRO A 140 8.96 -9.55 -13.09
CA PRO A 140 9.29 -8.18 -13.50
C PRO A 140 8.45 -7.73 -14.69
N ILE A 141 8.06 -6.45 -14.69
CA ILE A 141 7.22 -5.86 -15.74
C ILE A 141 7.96 -4.71 -16.42
N GLN A 142 7.58 -4.37 -17.65
CA GLN A 142 8.20 -3.22 -18.32
C GLN A 142 7.74 -1.91 -17.65
N PHE A 143 8.64 -0.93 -17.50
CA PHE A 143 8.29 0.38 -16.93
C PHE A 143 7.10 1.04 -17.63
N ARG A 144 7.02 0.94 -18.97
CA ARG A 144 5.88 1.47 -19.74
C ARG A 144 4.54 0.83 -19.36
N ALA A 145 4.54 -0.40 -18.84
CA ALA A 145 3.32 -1.07 -18.39
C ALA A 145 2.74 -0.43 -17.12
N LEU A 146 3.55 0.28 -16.32
CA LEU A 146 3.06 1.05 -15.16
C LEU A 146 2.11 2.18 -15.58
N ALA A 147 2.27 2.70 -16.80
CA ALA A 147 1.40 3.74 -17.36
C ALA A 147 0.02 3.22 -17.80
N ASN A 148 -0.18 1.90 -17.83
CA ASN A 148 -1.47 1.32 -18.20
C ASN A 148 -2.54 1.79 -17.22
N GLY A 149 -3.62 2.38 -17.75
CA GLY A 149 -4.73 2.90 -16.94
C GLY A 149 -4.42 4.17 -16.15
N VAL A 150 -3.29 4.83 -16.40
CA VAL A 150 -3.01 6.15 -15.86
C VAL A 150 -3.72 7.19 -16.74
N LYS A 151 -4.65 7.94 -16.14
CA LYS A 151 -5.39 9.04 -16.77
C LYS A 151 -4.61 10.35 -16.68
N ALA A 152 -4.00 10.60 -15.52
CA ALA A 152 -3.21 11.79 -15.26
C ALA A 152 -1.94 11.36 -14.51
N PRO A 153 -0.75 11.44 -15.14
CA PRO A 153 0.49 11.14 -14.44
C PRO A 153 0.75 12.18 -13.34
N PRO A 154 1.52 11.85 -12.29
CA PRO A 154 1.92 12.83 -11.29
C PRO A 154 2.67 13.99 -11.94
N GLN A 155 2.56 15.20 -11.37
CA GLN A 155 3.21 16.41 -11.89
C GLN A 155 3.72 17.31 -10.76
N GLY A 156 4.72 18.14 -11.07
CA GLY A 156 5.29 19.08 -10.10
C GLY A 156 5.80 18.37 -8.84
N SER A 157 5.42 18.87 -7.67
CA SER A 157 5.83 18.28 -6.38
C SER A 157 5.21 16.92 -6.07
N ASP A 158 4.23 16.46 -6.86
CA ASP A 158 3.66 15.12 -6.76
C ASP A 158 4.46 14.08 -7.56
N ALA A 159 5.39 14.51 -8.43
CA ALA A 159 6.24 13.65 -9.26
C ALA A 159 7.69 13.62 -8.77
N LEU A 160 8.34 12.46 -8.90
CA LEU A 160 9.75 12.26 -8.59
C LEU A 160 10.37 11.28 -9.61
N ASP A 161 11.24 10.37 -9.16
CA ASP A 161 12.03 9.53 -10.04
C ASP A 161 11.19 8.52 -10.83
N LEU A 162 10.19 7.90 -10.21
CA LEU A 162 9.37 6.89 -10.87
C LEU A 162 8.58 7.48 -12.05
N THR A 163 8.01 8.66 -11.87
CA THR A 163 7.30 9.39 -12.92
C THR A 163 8.24 9.65 -14.10
N ARG A 164 9.46 10.14 -13.84
CA ARG A 164 10.47 10.39 -14.90
C ARG A 164 10.84 9.11 -15.64
N MET A 165 11.03 7.99 -14.93
CA MET A 165 11.36 6.69 -15.52
C MET A 165 10.24 6.15 -16.42
N VAL A 166 9.00 6.23 -15.95
CA VAL A 166 7.83 5.79 -16.73
C VAL A 166 7.68 6.63 -17.98
N HIS A 167 7.84 7.95 -17.89
CA HIS A 167 7.82 8.85 -19.05
C HIS A 167 8.94 8.50 -20.05
N TYR A 168 10.17 8.31 -19.58
CA TYR A 168 11.28 7.93 -20.44
C TYR A 168 11.00 6.61 -21.18
N ALA A 169 10.47 5.59 -20.48
CA ALA A 169 10.14 4.30 -21.09
C ALA A 169 9.00 4.38 -22.12
N LEU A 170 8.09 5.36 -22.00
CA LEU A 170 7.06 5.63 -23.00
C LEU A 170 7.63 6.32 -24.25
N GLU A 171 8.57 7.25 -24.07
CA GLU A 171 9.24 7.97 -25.16
C GLU A 171 10.24 7.10 -25.93
N HIS A 172 10.76 6.04 -25.30
CA HIS A 172 11.75 5.14 -25.87
C HIS A 172 11.21 3.70 -25.97
N PRO A 173 10.18 3.42 -26.80
CA PRO A 173 9.47 2.13 -26.82
C PRO A 173 10.34 0.95 -27.31
N ASN A 174 11.47 1.23 -27.93
CA ASN A 174 12.44 0.23 -28.37
C ASN A 174 13.33 -0.27 -27.22
N GLU A 175 13.45 0.51 -26.14
CA GLU A 175 14.20 0.14 -24.94
C GLU A 175 13.28 -0.64 -23.99
N ARG A 176 13.70 -1.84 -23.57
CA ARG A 176 12.87 -2.75 -22.76
C ARG A 176 13.29 -2.72 -21.29
N TRP A 177 13.13 -1.58 -20.65
CA TRP A 177 13.43 -1.42 -19.22
C TRP A 177 12.45 -2.20 -18.35
N LEU A 178 12.98 -3.04 -17.46
CA LEU A 178 12.22 -3.89 -16.53
C LEU A 178 12.24 -3.32 -15.10
N TYR A 179 11.06 -3.24 -14.50
CA TYR A 179 10.83 -2.92 -13.10
C TYR A 179 10.55 -4.21 -12.31
N PRO A 180 11.08 -4.38 -11.08
CA PRO A 180 11.96 -3.45 -10.36
C PRO A 180 13.45 -3.60 -10.69
N ASP A 181 13.83 -4.67 -11.40
CA ASP A 181 15.22 -5.13 -11.55
C ASP A 181 16.19 -4.07 -12.11
N GLN A 182 15.76 -3.28 -13.10
CA GLN A 182 16.60 -2.28 -13.77
C GLN A 182 16.32 -0.86 -13.31
N TYR A 183 15.72 -0.68 -12.13
CA TYR A 183 15.39 0.64 -11.60
C TYR A 183 16.61 1.55 -11.47
N ALA A 184 17.69 1.06 -10.86
CA ALA A 184 18.91 1.86 -10.66
C ALA A 184 19.60 2.20 -11.98
N GLU A 185 19.64 1.26 -12.93
CA GLU A 185 20.24 1.45 -14.26
C GLU A 185 19.49 2.52 -15.05
N LEU A 186 18.16 2.44 -15.07
CA LEU A 186 17.32 3.43 -15.71
C LEU A 186 17.41 4.79 -15.01
N LEU A 187 17.48 4.83 -13.68
CA LEU A 187 17.66 6.08 -12.93
C LEU A 187 18.96 6.78 -13.34
N GLN A 188 20.05 6.03 -13.36
CA GLN A 188 21.35 6.54 -13.78
C GLN A 188 21.31 7.03 -15.23
N ARG A 189 20.61 6.29 -16.11
CA ARG A 189 20.44 6.64 -17.52
C ARG A 189 19.74 7.98 -17.72
N ILE A 190 18.76 8.33 -16.89
CA ILE A 190 17.98 9.58 -16.98
C ILE A 190 18.58 10.76 -16.18
N GLY A 191 19.82 10.63 -15.70
CA GLY A 191 20.55 11.69 -15.00
C GLY A 191 20.62 11.53 -13.47
N GLY A 192 20.22 10.37 -12.93
CA GLY A 192 20.30 10.05 -11.51
C GLY A 192 19.07 10.47 -10.69
N PRO A 193 19.10 10.17 -9.38
CA PRO A 193 18.03 10.49 -8.43
C PRO A 193 17.77 11.99 -8.36
N GLN A 194 16.49 12.38 -8.35
CA GLN A 194 16.10 13.76 -8.12
C GLN A 194 16.23 14.09 -6.62
N GLU A 195 16.65 15.33 -6.32
CA GLU A 195 16.65 15.83 -4.95
C GLU A 195 15.23 15.84 -4.38
N VAL A 196 15.05 15.17 -3.24
CA VAL A 196 13.79 15.16 -2.50
C VAL A 196 13.65 16.50 -1.78
N VAL A 197 12.67 17.30 -2.17
CA VAL A 197 12.32 18.55 -1.47
C VAL A 197 11.16 18.32 -0.50
N LEU A 198 11.00 19.24 0.45
CA LEU A 198 9.94 19.17 1.47
C LEU A 198 8.53 18.98 0.86
N ASP A 199 8.28 19.61 -0.28
CA ASP A 199 6.99 19.51 -0.98
C ASP A 199 6.69 18.11 -1.54
N ASN A 200 7.71 17.24 -1.67
CA ASN A 200 7.52 15.85 -2.08
C ASN A 200 7.11 14.93 -0.93
N THR A 201 7.25 15.39 0.32
CA THR A 201 6.91 14.57 1.50
C THR A 201 5.42 14.30 1.57
N ASP A 202 5.07 13.12 2.08
CA ASP A 202 3.68 12.66 2.17
C ASP A 202 2.78 13.67 2.89
N LYS A 203 3.28 14.30 3.96
CA LYS A 203 2.54 15.29 4.73
C LYS A 203 2.08 16.44 3.85
N TYR A 204 3.01 17.06 3.12
CA TYR A 204 2.70 18.20 2.25
C TYR A 204 1.86 17.79 1.04
N VAL A 205 2.09 16.58 0.50
CA VAL A 205 1.22 15.99 -0.53
C VAL A 205 -0.22 15.89 -0.03
N PHE A 206 -0.46 15.29 1.13
CA PHE A 206 -1.81 15.10 1.65
C PHE A 206 -2.48 16.40 2.07
N GLU A 207 -1.73 17.38 2.59
CA GLU A 207 -2.23 18.73 2.84
C GLU A 207 -2.75 19.38 1.55
N ARG A 208 -1.98 19.36 0.45
CA ARG A 208 -2.42 19.89 -0.86
C ARG A 208 -3.69 19.22 -1.37
N TRP A 209 -3.77 17.90 -1.29
CA TRP A 209 -4.94 17.15 -1.74
C TRP A 209 -6.16 17.36 -0.84
N ALA A 210 -5.96 17.55 0.47
CA ALA A 210 -7.01 17.93 1.40
C ALA A 210 -7.59 19.31 1.07
N GLU A 211 -6.73 20.29 0.74
CA GLU A 211 -7.16 21.61 0.29
C GLU A 211 -7.94 21.57 -1.02
N LYS A 212 -7.47 20.77 -2.00
CA LYS A 212 -8.18 20.54 -3.25
C LYS A 212 -9.59 20.01 -3.02
N LEU A 213 -9.75 19.01 -2.14
CA LEU A 213 -11.06 18.48 -1.76
C LEU A 213 -11.97 19.52 -1.08
N LYS A 214 -11.43 20.34 -0.18
CA LYS A 214 -12.18 21.44 0.45
C LYS A 214 -12.66 22.44 -0.61
N LYS A 215 -11.79 22.81 -1.55
CA LYS A 215 -12.13 23.74 -2.64
C LYS A 215 -13.23 23.17 -3.53
N GLU A 216 -13.11 21.92 -3.95
CA GLU A 216 -14.13 21.24 -4.76
C GLU A 216 -15.48 21.17 -4.03
N ALA A 217 -15.50 20.87 -2.73
CA ALA A 217 -16.71 20.88 -1.93
C ALA A 217 -17.36 22.27 -1.83
N THR A 218 -16.56 23.34 -1.69
CA THR A 218 -17.09 24.72 -1.66
C THR A 218 -17.64 25.19 -3.01
N CYS A 219 -17.07 24.72 -4.13
CA CYS A 219 -17.57 25.05 -5.47
C CYS A 219 -18.80 24.21 -5.87
N ALA A 220 -18.88 22.97 -5.40
CA ALA A 220 -19.96 22.04 -5.71
C ALA A 220 -21.21 22.24 -4.84
N ALA A 221 -21.10 22.94 -3.70
CA ALA A 221 -22.26 23.31 -2.89
C ALA A 221 -23.25 24.05 -3.82
N PRO A 222 -24.42 23.44 -4.13
CA PRO A 222 -25.37 24.08 -5.00
C PRO A 222 -25.65 25.44 -4.38
N LYS A 223 -25.57 26.50 -5.20
CA LYS A 223 -26.33 27.70 -4.91
C LYS A 223 -27.78 27.25 -4.90
N ILE A 224 -28.22 26.70 -3.78
CA ILE A 224 -29.61 26.72 -3.37
C ILE A 224 -29.82 28.22 -3.23
N ALA A 225 -30.08 28.87 -4.37
CA ALA A 225 -30.68 30.17 -4.41
C ALA A 225 -31.83 29.98 -3.45
N THR A 226 -31.74 30.67 -2.31
CA THR A 226 -32.76 30.69 -1.29
C THR A 226 -34.01 31.12 -2.02
N LEU A 227 -34.73 30.17 -2.59
CA LEU A 227 -36.03 30.40 -3.19
C LEU A 227 -36.78 30.95 -1.99
N PRO A 228 -37.26 32.20 -2.07
CA PRO A 228 -37.97 32.80 -0.95
C PRO A 228 -39.02 31.78 -0.57
N LEU A 229 -38.88 31.23 0.64
CA LEU A 229 -39.89 30.39 1.25
C LEU A 229 -41.14 31.26 1.23
N LYS A 230 -41.97 31.09 0.20
CA LYS A 230 -43.35 31.56 0.24
C LYS A 230 -43.86 30.89 1.49
N GLN A 231 -44.04 31.70 2.54
CA GLN A 231 -44.68 31.29 3.77
C GLN A 231 -46.02 30.73 3.35
N VAL A 232 -46.11 29.41 3.21
CA VAL A 232 -47.39 28.73 3.10
C VAL A 232 -47.96 28.87 4.50
N PRO A 233 -49.07 29.62 4.68
CA PRO A 233 -49.69 29.74 5.98
C PRO A 233 -50.02 28.33 6.47
N PHE A 234 -49.44 27.98 7.62
CA PHE A 234 -49.73 26.74 8.33
C PHE A 234 -51.17 26.83 8.83
N THR A 235 -52.12 26.35 8.02
CA THR A 235 -53.49 26.14 8.48
C THR A 235 -53.50 24.86 9.30
N ALA A 236 -53.48 25.03 10.63
CA ALA A 236 -53.69 23.95 11.58
C ALA A 236 -55.13 23.42 11.46
N ASN A 237 -55.36 22.43 10.60
CA ASN A 237 -56.51 21.55 10.70
C ASN A 237 -56.06 20.25 11.36
N ILE A 238 -56.06 20.28 12.70
CA ILE A 238 -55.98 19.09 13.53
C ILE A 238 -57.37 18.45 13.48
N SER A 239 -57.57 17.51 12.55
CA SER A 239 -58.63 16.53 12.65
C SER A 239 -58.10 15.34 13.45
N GLU A 240 -58.73 15.07 14.59
CA GLU A 240 -58.46 13.95 15.48
C GLU A 240 -58.49 12.60 14.74
N PRO A 241 -57.53 11.69 14.99
CA PRO A 241 -57.63 10.31 14.53
C PRO A 241 -58.60 9.53 15.41
N ASN A 242 -59.75 9.22 14.84
CA ASN A 242 -60.72 8.31 15.41
C ASN A 242 -60.30 6.85 15.16
N ASP A 243 -60.17 6.10 16.25
CA ASP A 243 -60.45 4.68 16.43
C ASP A 243 -59.78 3.56 15.59
N LYS A 244 -59.10 2.70 16.35
CA LYS A 244 -59.26 1.22 16.39
C LYS A 244 -58.96 0.43 15.10
N HIS A 245 -57.68 0.13 14.86
CA HIS A 245 -57.33 -1.15 14.24
C HIS A 245 -56.25 -1.89 15.04
N SER A 246 -56.70 -2.99 15.62
CA SER A 246 -55.97 -4.00 16.37
C SER A 246 -54.88 -4.63 15.52
N VAL A 247 -53.63 -4.52 15.96
CA VAL A 247 -52.50 -5.26 15.39
C VAL A 247 -52.53 -6.69 15.96
N PRO A 248 -52.56 -7.75 15.14
CA PRO A 248 -52.48 -9.11 15.65
C PRO A 248 -51.04 -9.42 16.10
N CYS A 249 -50.94 -9.94 17.33
CA CYS A 249 -49.73 -10.49 17.92
C CYS A 249 -49.12 -11.58 17.02
N ILE A 250 -47.84 -11.41 16.67
CA ILE A 250 -47.00 -12.47 16.12
C ILE A 250 -46.56 -13.37 17.28
N PRO A 251 -46.84 -14.67 17.27
CA PRO A 251 -46.44 -15.56 18.35
C PRO A 251 -44.93 -15.80 18.36
N GLN A 252 -44.33 -15.68 19.55
CA GLN A 252 -42.96 -16.09 19.85
C GLN A 252 -42.83 -17.61 19.67
N ALA A 253 -41.99 -18.02 18.71
CA ALA A 253 -41.59 -19.42 18.57
C ALA A 253 -40.55 -19.78 19.64
N GLN A 254 -40.99 -20.57 20.62
CA GLN A 254 -40.17 -21.20 21.64
C GLN A 254 -39.40 -22.41 21.09
N GLY A 255 -38.15 -22.54 21.51
CA GLY A 255 -37.55 -23.81 21.91
C GLY A 255 -37.19 -24.82 20.82
N ARG A 256 -35.91 -24.84 20.41
CA ARG A 256 -35.27 -26.10 19.96
C ARG A 256 -34.34 -26.62 21.03
N LYS A 257 -34.80 -27.72 21.64
CA LYS A 257 -34.11 -28.59 22.59
C LYS A 257 -32.89 -29.25 21.94
N GLY A 258 -31.86 -29.43 22.76
CA GLY A 258 -30.57 -30.00 22.38
C GLY A 258 -30.63 -31.42 21.83
N ARG A 259 -29.63 -31.75 21.02
CA ARG A 259 -29.28 -33.12 20.65
C ARG A 259 -27.96 -33.45 21.33
N GLY A 260 -27.97 -34.51 22.13
CA GLY A 260 -26.83 -35.04 22.85
C GLY A 260 -25.76 -35.59 21.91
N ARG A 261 -24.50 -35.43 22.32
CA ARG A 261 -23.35 -36.15 21.76
C ARG A 261 -23.30 -37.58 22.34
N PRO A 262 -23.00 -38.60 21.53
CA PRO A 262 -22.64 -39.92 22.04
C PRO A 262 -21.18 -39.94 22.56
N PRO A 263 -20.83 -40.87 23.47
CA PRO A 263 -19.52 -40.93 24.12
C PRO A 263 -18.42 -41.46 23.19
N LYS A 264 -17.22 -40.87 23.31
CA LYS A 264 -15.99 -41.32 22.63
C LYS A 264 -15.50 -42.63 23.24
N SER A 265 -15.35 -43.65 22.40
CA SER A 265 -14.65 -44.89 22.71
C SER A 265 -13.13 -44.68 22.71
N ALA A 266 -12.50 -45.27 23.72
CA ALA A 266 -11.06 -45.33 23.90
C ALA A 266 -10.39 -46.27 22.88
N MET A 267 -9.19 -45.90 22.43
CA MET A 267 -8.23 -46.83 21.83
C MET A 267 -6.80 -46.51 22.32
N PRO A 268 -5.93 -47.52 22.43
CA PRO A 268 -4.72 -47.49 23.25
C PRO A 268 -3.46 -47.06 22.49
N GLY A 269 -2.45 -46.71 23.28
CA GLY A 269 -1.16 -46.17 22.83
C GLY A 269 -0.25 -47.11 22.06
N GLY A 270 0.79 -46.52 21.48
CA GLY A 270 1.84 -47.24 20.77
C GLY A 270 3.11 -46.40 20.56
N VAL A 271 4.11 -46.72 21.37
CA VAL A 271 5.56 -46.86 21.05
C VAL A 271 6.34 -45.63 20.55
N SER A 272 7.27 -45.17 21.40
CA SER A 272 8.32 -44.20 21.07
C SER A 272 9.48 -44.84 20.29
N GLY A 273 9.86 -44.26 19.16
CA GLY A 273 11.07 -44.60 18.41
C GLY A 273 12.11 -43.49 18.51
N ARG A 274 13.23 -43.77 19.20
CA ARG A 274 14.44 -42.92 19.27
C ARG A 274 15.20 -43.00 17.94
N CYS A 275 15.37 -41.86 17.26
CA CYS A 275 16.38 -41.71 16.20
C CYS A 275 17.60 -40.95 16.75
N LYS A 276 18.77 -41.60 16.66
CA LYS A 276 20.08 -41.01 16.97
C LYS A 276 20.53 -40.12 15.81
N VAL A 277 20.95 -38.89 16.11
CA VAL A 277 21.65 -38.00 15.17
C VAL A 277 23.16 -38.14 15.41
N PRO A 278 24.00 -38.32 14.37
CA PRO A 278 25.44 -38.21 14.52
C PRO A 278 25.91 -36.77 14.42
N ASN A 279 26.81 -36.46 15.35
CA ASN A 279 27.57 -35.23 15.51
C ASN A 279 28.58 -35.06 14.36
N SER A 280 28.63 -33.90 13.71
CA SER A 280 29.76 -33.51 12.87
C SER A 280 30.23 -32.10 13.25
N LYS A 281 31.44 -32.05 13.79
CA LYS A 281 32.30 -30.87 13.88
C LYS A 281 33.03 -30.72 12.55
N SER A 282 33.17 -29.50 12.04
CA SER A 282 34.47 -28.81 11.91
C SER A 282 34.45 -27.71 10.84
N MET A 283 35.13 -26.60 11.15
CA MET A 283 35.95 -25.77 10.25
C MET A 283 35.20 -24.98 9.14
N SER A 284 35.54 -23.76 8.76
CA SER A 284 36.73 -22.93 9.00
C SER A 284 36.51 -21.53 8.40
N GLN A 285 37.30 -20.58 8.91
CA GLN A 285 37.95 -19.48 8.19
C GLN A 285 37.14 -18.24 7.78
N GLY A 286 37.55 -17.14 8.41
CA GLY A 286 37.17 -15.78 8.08
C GLY A 286 37.82 -15.28 6.80
N PHE A 287 37.12 -14.31 6.20
CA PHE A 287 37.60 -13.55 5.06
C PHE A 287 37.56 -12.07 5.47
N VAL A 288 38.73 -11.47 5.57
CA VAL A 288 38.93 -10.03 5.77
C VAL A 288 39.03 -9.40 4.39
N SER A 289 38.19 -8.43 4.07
CA SER A 289 38.29 -7.64 2.84
C SER A 289 38.78 -6.23 3.19
N PRO A 290 39.74 -5.66 2.43
CA PRO A 290 40.41 -4.43 2.80
C PRO A 290 39.62 -3.18 2.40
N PHE A 291 39.61 -2.25 3.35
CA PHE A 291 39.18 -0.86 3.26
C PHE A 291 40.22 -0.08 2.43
N LEU A 292 39.80 0.55 1.33
CA LEU A 292 40.63 1.50 0.58
C LEU A 292 40.21 2.92 0.97
N GLU A 293 41.09 3.58 1.71
CA GLU A 293 41.12 5.04 1.89
C GLU A 293 41.41 5.72 0.55
N LEU A 294 40.64 6.76 0.25
CA LEU A 294 40.88 7.66 -0.88
C LEU A 294 40.96 9.07 -0.31
N ASP A 295 42.20 9.54 -0.19
CA ASP A 295 42.56 10.94 0.03
C ASP A 295 42.18 11.75 -1.20
N ALA A 296 41.47 12.87 -1.00
CA ALA A 296 41.29 13.89 -2.02
C ALA A 296 41.62 15.25 -1.41
N ASP A 297 42.77 15.77 -1.82
CA ASP A 297 43.33 17.07 -1.51
C ASP A 297 42.40 18.22 -1.93
N VAL A 298 42.26 19.18 -1.00
CA VAL A 298 41.63 20.48 -1.21
C VAL A 298 42.68 21.43 -1.81
N THR A 299 42.51 21.79 -3.09
CA THR A 299 43.24 22.90 -3.70
C THR A 299 42.42 24.20 -3.61
N LEU A 300 42.92 25.14 -2.80
CA LEU A 300 42.54 26.55 -2.77
C LEU A 300 43.31 27.32 -3.84
N ALA A 301 42.61 28.12 -4.64
CA ALA A 301 43.21 29.22 -5.40
C ALA A 301 42.20 30.38 -5.59
N GLU A 302 42.47 31.47 -4.87
CA GLU A 302 42.62 32.86 -5.34
C GLU A 302 41.57 33.43 -6.34
N ALA A 303 40.75 34.43 -5.98
CA ALA A 303 41.02 35.87 -5.73
C ALA A 303 40.73 36.78 -6.96
N GLY A 304 39.92 37.82 -6.73
CA GLY A 304 39.55 38.90 -7.66
C GLY A 304 38.04 38.92 -7.94
N ASN A 305 37.27 40.00 -7.83
CA ASN A 305 37.56 41.43 -7.71
C ASN A 305 36.36 42.12 -7.05
N ILE A 306 36.66 43.09 -6.18
CA ILE A 306 35.68 43.94 -5.49
C ILE A 306 35.38 45.15 -6.39
N SER A 307 34.11 45.42 -6.67
CA SER A 307 33.64 46.76 -7.08
C SER A 307 32.39 47.12 -6.28
N THR A 308 32.46 48.31 -5.72
CA THR A 308 31.64 48.94 -4.69
C THR A 308 30.28 49.46 -5.19
N ALA A 309 29.21 49.29 -4.41
CA ALA A 309 28.14 50.29 -4.21
C ALA A 309 27.14 49.90 -3.10
N THR A 310 27.42 50.41 -1.90
CA THR A 310 26.49 51.00 -0.90
C THR A 310 25.03 50.52 -0.74
N LYS A 311 24.78 50.05 0.51
CA LYS A 311 23.76 50.53 1.47
C LYS A 311 22.32 50.02 1.30
N GLN A 312 21.91 49.06 2.15
CA GLN A 312 20.95 49.34 3.23
C GLN A 312 20.82 48.13 4.19
N GLU A 313 21.05 48.42 5.46
CA GLU A 313 21.20 47.52 6.58
C GLU A 313 19.83 47.17 7.20
N ARG A 314 19.50 45.87 7.29
CA ARG A 314 18.49 45.35 8.23
C ARG A 314 19.01 44.07 8.88
N ARG A 315 19.19 44.17 10.19
CA ARG A 315 19.59 43.12 11.13
C ARG A 315 18.66 41.89 11.03
N ARG A 316 19.25 40.69 11.01
CA ARG A 316 18.61 39.41 11.40
C ARG A 316 19.55 38.68 12.37
N PRO A 317 19.08 38.28 13.56
CA PRO A 317 19.56 37.11 14.30
C PRO A 317 18.66 35.91 13.91
N ASP A 318 19.00 34.63 13.96
CA ASP A 318 20.10 33.87 14.52
C ASP A 318 20.31 32.60 13.69
N THR A 319 21.56 32.14 13.67
CA THR A 319 22.02 30.85 13.15
C THR A 319 21.47 29.71 14.00
N ILE A 320 20.55 28.91 13.47
CA ILE A 320 20.17 27.63 14.06
C ILE A 320 21.27 26.62 13.70
N LEU A 321 22.10 26.27 14.68
CA LEU A 321 23.00 25.12 14.61
C LEU A 321 22.14 23.85 14.53
N ARG A 322 22.05 23.27 13.33
CA ARG A 322 21.41 21.98 13.08
C ARG A 322 22.37 20.89 13.57
N LEU A 323 22.11 20.34 14.75
CA LEU A 323 22.72 19.09 15.21
C LEU A 323 22.12 17.95 14.38
N GLU A 324 22.78 17.56 13.30
CA GLU A 324 22.47 16.33 12.59
C GLU A 324 22.99 15.13 13.40
N THR A 325 22.12 14.56 14.24
CA THR A 325 22.36 13.21 14.75
C THR A 325 22.08 12.22 13.63
N LYS A 326 23.13 11.81 12.91
CA LYS A 326 23.08 10.67 12.00
C LYS A 326 22.88 9.39 12.82
N LEU A 327 21.63 9.00 13.08
CA LEU A 327 21.35 7.59 13.31
C LEU A 327 21.47 6.90 11.95
N SER A 328 22.32 5.88 11.88
CA SER A 328 22.41 5.05 10.67
C SER A 328 21.09 4.31 10.44
N ASP A 329 20.70 4.12 9.18
CA ASP A 329 19.48 3.38 8.81
C ASP A 329 19.43 1.97 9.43
N GLN A 330 20.61 1.40 9.70
CA GLN A 330 20.78 0.12 10.38
C GLN A 330 20.30 0.16 11.84
N SER A 331 20.54 1.26 12.55
CA SER A 331 20.11 1.46 13.94
C SER A 331 18.59 1.58 14.06
N PHE A 332 17.93 2.17 13.06
CA PHE A 332 16.47 2.25 13.01
C PHE A 332 15.84 0.88 12.74
N LEU A 333 16.38 0.11 11.78
CA LEU A 333 15.92 -1.25 11.51
C LEU A 333 16.13 -2.21 12.69
N GLU A 334 17.21 -2.06 13.44
CA GLU A 334 17.44 -2.84 14.66
C GLU A 334 16.50 -2.46 15.80
N LEU A 335 16.23 -1.17 16.03
CA LEU A 335 15.23 -0.71 16.99
C LEU A 335 13.82 -1.18 16.62
N TYR A 336 13.47 -1.11 15.33
CA TYR A 336 12.19 -1.59 14.82
C TYR A 336 12.05 -3.11 14.99
N ARG A 337 13.10 -3.89 14.69
CA ARG A 337 13.12 -5.35 14.92
C ARG A 337 13.05 -5.70 16.41
N ALA A 338 13.77 -4.99 17.27
CA ALA A 338 13.76 -5.19 18.71
C ALA A 338 12.37 -4.90 19.31
N TYR A 339 11.78 -3.76 18.95
CA TYR A 339 10.42 -3.38 19.33
C TYR A 339 9.37 -4.41 18.87
N HIS A 340 9.50 -4.91 17.65
CA HIS A 340 8.60 -5.95 17.11
C HIS A 340 8.81 -7.32 17.77
N THR A 341 10.02 -7.61 18.27
CA THR A 341 10.31 -8.85 19.02
C THR A 341 9.75 -8.79 20.44
N GLU A 342 9.78 -7.61 21.06
CA GLU A 342 9.29 -7.36 22.42
C GLU A 342 7.76 -7.35 22.50
N LEU A 343 7.07 -6.75 21.53
CA LEU A 343 5.60 -6.68 21.51
C LEU A 343 4.90 -7.96 21.07
N TYR A 344 5.56 -8.75 20.22
CA TYR A 344 4.94 -9.92 19.60
C TYR A 344 5.59 -11.24 20.03
N GLY A 345 6.42 -11.21 21.08
CA GLY A 345 6.88 -12.40 21.78
C GLY A 345 7.78 -13.32 20.95
N GLY A 346 8.91 -12.81 20.44
CA GLY A 346 9.97 -13.64 19.85
C GLY A 346 9.65 -14.28 18.50
N LEU A 347 10.69 -14.49 17.67
CA LEU A 347 10.59 -15.44 16.54
C LEU A 347 10.43 -16.84 17.14
N PRO A 348 9.46 -17.66 16.68
CA PRO A 348 9.32 -19.02 17.19
C PRO A 348 10.61 -19.79 16.88
N GLU A 349 11.22 -20.37 17.91
CA GLU A 349 12.28 -21.35 17.71
C GLU A 349 11.73 -22.47 16.82
N ALA A 350 12.54 -22.89 15.85
CA ALA A 350 12.18 -23.91 14.88
C ALA A 350 11.87 -25.24 15.61
N GLY A 351 10.61 -25.47 15.97
CA GLY A 351 10.22 -26.71 16.64
C GLY A 351 8.85 -26.74 17.32
N GLU A 352 8.21 -25.61 17.64
CA GLU A 352 6.96 -25.64 18.41
C GLU A 352 5.73 -25.33 17.55
N THR A 353 4.96 -26.36 17.24
CA THR A 353 3.61 -26.22 16.68
C THR A 353 2.63 -25.90 17.81
N PHE A 354 2.33 -24.61 17.99
CA PHE A 354 1.21 -24.16 18.81
C PHE A 354 -0.02 -23.97 17.92
N PHE A 355 -0.94 -24.93 17.97
CA PHE A 355 -2.30 -24.80 17.42
C PHE A 355 -3.26 -25.34 18.47
N ASP A 356 -3.72 -24.48 19.37
CA ASP A 356 -5.01 -24.66 20.02
C ASP A 356 -6.07 -24.04 19.11
N ALA A 357 -6.71 -24.90 18.34
CA ALA A 357 -7.86 -24.57 17.50
C ALA A 357 -9.13 -25.01 18.23
N ASP A 358 -9.77 -24.08 18.91
CA ASP A 358 -11.20 -24.13 19.20
C ASP A 358 -11.89 -22.97 18.45
N ASP A 359 -13.10 -23.22 17.96
CA ASP A 359 -13.97 -22.36 17.15
C ASP A 359 -13.69 -22.25 15.63
N ALA A 360 -14.07 -23.31 14.91
CA ALA A 360 -14.63 -23.18 13.56
C ALA A 360 -15.70 -24.25 13.29
N ASP A 361 -16.97 -23.85 13.34
CA ASP A 361 -18.10 -24.59 12.75
C ASP A 361 -18.58 -23.80 11.51
N THR A 362 -18.25 -24.27 10.31
CA THR A 362 -19.22 -24.59 9.24
C THR A 362 -18.54 -25.12 7.98
N PRO A 363 -19.21 -26.01 7.22
CA PRO A 363 -18.56 -26.97 6.33
C PRO A 363 -18.56 -26.52 4.86
N PHE A 364 -17.54 -26.92 4.12
CA PHE A 364 -17.66 -27.06 2.67
C PHE A 364 -17.10 -28.43 2.27
N GLU A 365 -17.97 -29.25 1.70
CA GLU A 365 -17.66 -30.59 1.22
C GLU A 365 -16.68 -30.53 0.04
N SER A 366 -15.77 -31.50 0.09
CA SER A 366 -14.76 -31.80 -0.90
C SER A 366 -15.38 -32.51 -2.11
N ALA A 367 -14.97 -32.13 -3.32
CA ALA A 367 -15.06 -32.99 -4.49
C ALA A 367 -13.87 -32.73 -5.43
N ALA A 368 -12.80 -33.50 -5.22
CA ALA A 368 -11.85 -33.93 -6.24
C ALA A 368 -11.56 -35.40 -5.90
N THR A 369 -11.65 -36.38 -6.82
CA THR A 369 -10.65 -36.67 -7.85
C THR A 369 -11.18 -37.84 -8.73
N LEU A 370 -10.57 -38.02 -9.93
CA LEU A 370 -10.49 -39.22 -10.81
C LEU A 370 -11.48 -39.23 -12.00
N LEU A 371 -11.13 -39.37 -13.29
CA LEU A 371 -9.94 -39.75 -14.11
C LEU A 371 -10.11 -39.04 -15.48
N GLY A 372 -9.08 -38.55 -16.19
CA GLY A 372 -8.22 -39.34 -17.09
C GLY A 372 -8.67 -39.22 -18.56
N GLY A 373 -7.75 -38.83 -19.48
CA GLY A 373 -7.87 -39.11 -20.92
C GLY A 373 -7.64 -37.94 -21.88
N GLU A 374 -6.51 -38.01 -22.62
CA GLU A 374 -6.33 -37.75 -24.08
C GLU A 374 -6.76 -36.35 -24.62
N GLY A 375 -5.92 -35.50 -25.22
CA GLY A 375 -4.85 -35.73 -26.18
C GLY A 375 -5.34 -35.38 -27.60
N TRP A 376 -5.43 -34.10 -28.00
CA TRP A 376 -5.66 -33.68 -29.40
C TRP A 376 -4.99 -32.32 -29.72
N TRP A 377 -4.73 -32.13 -31.02
CA TRP A 377 -3.68 -31.34 -31.67
C TRP A 377 -3.91 -29.82 -31.80
N MET A 378 -2.83 -29.15 -32.22
CA MET A 378 -2.77 -27.79 -32.78
C MET A 378 -3.94 -27.48 -33.73
N GLU A 379 -4.42 -26.24 -33.69
CA GLU A 379 -4.82 -25.53 -34.90
C GLU A 379 -4.54 -24.03 -34.73
N ASP A 380 -3.96 -23.49 -35.80
CA ASP A 380 -3.52 -22.13 -36.00
C ASP A 380 -4.66 -21.13 -35.80
N THR A 381 -4.38 -20.04 -35.07
CA THR A 381 -5.20 -18.83 -35.16
C THR A 381 -4.34 -17.70 -35.68
N GLU A 382 -4.61 -17.36 -36.94
CA GLU A 382 -4.08 -16.24 -37.70
C GLU A 382 -4.27 -14.93 -36.94
N LEU A 383 -3.18 -14.15 -36.85
CA LEU A 383 -3.20 -12.77 -36.35
C LEU A 383 -3.82 -11.84 -37.40
N PRO A 384 -4.62 -10.84 -37.01
CA PRO A 384 -5.12 -9.86 -37.95
C PRO A 384 -4.00 -8.92 -38.45
N ASN A 385 -3.84 -8.86 -39.77
CA ASN A 385 -3.03 -7.90 -40.51
C ASN A 385 -3.40 -6.45 -40.13
N PHE A 386 -2.41 -5.66 -39.69
CA PHE A 386 -2.50 -4.21 -39.64
C PHE A 386 -1.85 -3.59 -40.89
N PRO A 387 -2.48 -2.59 -41.54
CA PRO A 387 -1.90 -1.95 -42.70
C PRO A 387 -0.73 -1.04 -42.31
N ILE A 388 0.40 -1.25 -42.97
CA ILE A 388 1.56 -0.35 -42.95
C ILE A 388 1.18 0.94 -43.67
N ILE A 389 1.13 2.05 -42.95
CA ILE A 389 1.07 3.39 -43.55
C ILE A 389 2.51 3.79 -43.87
N THR A 390 2.93 3.65 -45.13
CA THR A 390 4.09 4.36 -45.67
C THR A 390 3.61 5.69 -46.26
N GLY A 391 3.95 6.80 -45.59
CA GLY A 391 3.74 8.16 -46.08
C GLY A 391 5.09 8.88 -46.24
N LYS A 392 5.28 9.46 -47.43
CA LYS A 392 6.47 10.15 -47.94
C LYS A 392 6.80 11.44 -47.21
#